data_AF-A0A0K2LF61-F1
#
_entry.id   AF-A0A0K2LF61-F1
#
_cell.length_a   1.000
_cell.length_b   1.000
_cell.length_c   1.000
_cell.angle_alpha   90.00
_cell.angle_beta   90.00
_cell.angle_gamma   90.00
#
_symmetry.space_group_name_H-M   'P 1'
#
loop_
_entity.id
_entity.type
_entity.pdbx_description
1 polymer ?
#
loop_
_entity_poly.entity_id
_entity_poly.type
_entity_poly.pdbx_seq_one_letter_code
_entity_poly.pdbx_strand_id
1 'polypeptide(L)'
;MLKFGKKITYRALLISLLVGFLPGSAAGDILNSLPIGLLVGLAFFLYVFFAYYFPNVPTLFVYWTADSDEIRYCDIKSWKNRLLGMVAPFAAKMVTIKKSDIKSATVVGDLSGNFAMPMAIPFSPGVAVLSPVLSMIHHPDLVVLTIKDGSTVDLDVSRDYAYSRDNTLDKLDAFFKGLGSIPIKTDIPKDRKHTSTKTV
;
A
#
# COMPACT_ATOMS: atom_id res chain seq x y z
N MET A 1 -15.57 0.85 -13.04
CA MET A 1 -14.22 1.03 -12.47
C MET A 1 -14.08 0.59 -11.01
N LEU A 2 -13.42 -0.54 -10.78
CA LEU A 2 -12.99 -1.06 -9.47
C LEU A 2 -11.72 -0.35 -9.00
N LYS A 3 -11.57 -0.17 -7.68
CA LYS A 3 -10.41 0.48 -7.04
C LYS A 3 -9.91 -0.34 -5.87
N PHE A 4 -8.60 -0.53 -5.83
CA PHE A 4 -7.91 -1.28 -4.80
C PHE A 4 -6.78 -0.45 -4.18
N GLY A 5 -6.62 -0.58 -2.87
CA GLY A 5 -5.55 0.04 -2.12
C GLY A 5 -5.70 1.55 -1.94
N LYS A 6 -4.59 2.22 -1.66
CA LYS A 6 -4.51 3.65 -1.35
C LYS A 6 -3.46 4.35 -2.21
N LYS A 7 -3.91 5.38 -2.94
CA LYS A 7 -3.01 6.27 -3.70
C LYS A 7 -1.94 6.87 -2.79
N ILE A 8 -0.75 7.05 -3.34
CA ILE A 8 0.28 7.87 -2.71
C ILE A 8 -0.20 9.32 -2.55
N THR A 9 0.17 9.94 -1.44
CA THR A 9 -0.25 11.29 -1.04
C THR A 9 0.91 12.00 -0.37
N TYR A 10 0.77 13.31 -0.11
CA TYR A 10 1.77 14.10 0.62
C TYR A 10 1.96 13.68 2.08
N ARG A 11 1.22 12.66 2.58
CA ARG A 11 1.30 12.20 3.96
C ARG A 11 2.75 11.93 4.40
N ALA A 12 3.54 11.24 3.58
CA ALA A 12 4.93 10.93 3.92
C ALA A 12 5.75 12.21 4.10
N LEU A 13 5.64 13.15 3.15
CA LEU A 13 6.34 14.42 3.20
C LEU A 13 5.91 15.29 4.38
N LEU A 14 4.60 15.48 4.57
CA LEU A 14 4.06 16.35 5.62
C LEU A 14 4.37 15.83 7.03
N ILE A 15 4.26 14.52 7.25
CA ILE A 15 4.58 13.93 8.55
C ILE A 15 6.08 14.02 8.82
N SER A 16 6.93 13.74 7.83
CA SER A 16 8.38 13.92 8.00
C SER A 16 8.76 15.36 8.28
N LEU A 17 8.13 16.34 7.61
CA LEU A 17 8.37 17.77 7.86
C LEU A 17 7.94 18.15 9.27
N LEU A 18 6.77 17.71 9.72
CA LEU A 18 6.28 17.99 11.08
C LEU A 18 7.21 17.38 12.15
N VAL A 19 7.63 16.13 11.98
CA VAL A 19 8.53 15.44 12.92
C VAL A 19 9.95 16.01 12.86
N GLY A 20 10.40 16.58 11.74
CA GLY A 20 11.65 17.34 11.69
C GLY A 20 11.53 18.71 12.37
N PHE A 21 10.44 19.42 12.11
CA PHE A 21 10.22 20.78 12.61
C PHE A 21 10.19 20.85 14.13
N LEU A 22 9.41 20.00 14.80
CA LEU A 22 9.23 20.04 16.26
C LEU A 22 10.54 19.92 17.07
N PRO A 23 11.36 18.86 16.90
CA PRO A 23 12.64 18.73 17.62
C PRO A 23 13.67 19.74 17.12
N GLY A 24 13.63 20.15 15.85
CA GLY A 24 14.52 21.18 15.32
C GLY A 24 14.30 22.54 15.98
N SER A 25 13.04 22.98 16.09
CA SER A 25 12.66 24.21 16.81
C SER A 25 13.07 24.13 18.28
N ALA A 26 12.74 23.04 18.98
CA ALA A 26 13.10 22.88 20.38
C ALA A 26 14.62 22.92 20.61
N ALA A 27 15.41 22.26 19.75
CA ALA A 27 16.87 22.29 19.85
C ALA A 27 17.46 23.68 19.56
N GLY A 28 16.88 24.40 18.58
CA GLY A 28 17.28 25.76 18.25
C GLY A 28 17.08 26.73 19.40
N ASP A 29 15.93 26.62 20.08
CA ASP A 29 15.58 27.46 21.23
C ASP A 29 16.43 27.11 22.47
N ILE A 30 16.57 25.83 22.81
CA ILE A 30 17.35 25.38 23.99
C ILE A 30 18.83 25.76 23.87
N LEU A 31 19.40 25.61 22.68
CA LEU A 31 20.82 25.85 22.43
C LEU A 31 21.11 27.26 21.91
N ASN A 32 20.08 28.11 21.81
CA ASN A 32 20.15 29.47 21.25
C ASN A 32 20.90 29.53 19.91
N SER A 33 20.69 28.54 19.05
CA SER A 33 21.45 28.36 17.81
C SER A 33 20.59 27.80 16.69
N LEU A 34 20.18 28.69 15.78
CA LEU A 34 19.41 28.32 14.59
C LEU A 34 20.10 27.24 13.73
N PRO A 35 21.41 27.31 13.45
CA PRO A 35 22.09 26.25 12.69
C PRO A 35 21.97 24.87 13.33
N ILE A 36 22.05 24.78 14.67
CA ILE A 36 21.92 23.51 15.39
C ILE A 36 20.48 23.00 15.31
N GLY A 37 19.49 23.88 15.49
CA GLY A 37 18.09 23.52 15.31
C GLY A 37 17.78 22.98 13.91
N LEU A 38 18.33 23.61 12.86
CA LEU A 38 18.18 23.14 11.48
C LEU A 38 18.84 21.78 11.27
N LEU A 39 20.04 21.55 11.81
CA LEU A 39 20.72 20.25 11.72
C LEU A 39 19.93 19.13 12.41
N VAL A 40 19.44 19.38 13.63
CA VAL A 40 18.61 18.42 14.36
C VAL A 40 17.32 18.14 13.59
N GLY A 41 16.61 19.18 13.16
CA GLY A 41 15.36 19.02 12.43
C GLY A 41 15.55 18.29 11.10
N LEU A 42 16.63 18.56 10.37
CA LEU A 42 16.98 17.84 9.15
C LEU A 42 17.28 16.37 9.42
N ALA A 43 17.99 16.04 10.51
CA ALA A 43 18.27 14.65 10.87
C ALA A 43 16.98 13.87 11.14
N PHE A 44 16.03 14.43 11.91
CA PHE A 44 14.73 13.82 12.16
C PHE A 44 13.89 13.70 10.89
N PHE A 45 13.86 14.73 10.05
CA PHE A 45 13.19 14.69 8.75
C PHE A 45 13.72 13.55 7.88
N LEU A 46 15.05 13.48 7.70
CA LEU A 46 15.70 12.46 6.87
C LEU A 46 15.44 11.06 7.42
N TYR A 47 15.48 10.88 8.74
CA TYR A 47 15.16 9.60 9.38
C TYR A 47 13.73 9.16 9.06
N VAL A 48 12.71 10.00 9.31
CA VAL A 48 11.32 9.62 9.06
C VAL A 48 11.05 9.45 7.56
N PHE A 49 11.60 10.33 6.71
CA PHE A 49 11.36 10.31 5.27
C PHE A 49 12.05 9.11 4.59
N PHE A 50 13.35 8.92 4.81
CA PHE A 50 14.14 7.88 4.13
C PHE A 50 14.23 6.57 4.90
N ALA A 51 14.30 6.56 6.23
CA ALA A 51 14.41 5.31 6.98
C ALA A 51 13.05 4.66 7.24
N TYR A 52 11.98 5.45 7.42
CA TYR A 52 10.63 4.91 7.64
C TYR A 52 9.78 4.91 6.36
N TYR A 53 9.44 6.06 5.77
CA TYR A 53 8.47 6.07 4.67
C TYR A 53 9.03 5.46 3.38
N PHE A 54 10.23 5.82 2.96
CA PHE A 54 10.79 5.38 1.69
C PHE A 54 10.85 3.83 1.51
N PRO A 55 11.29 3.02 2.47
CA PRO A 55 11.24 1.56 2.32
C PRO A 55 9.80 1.01 2.36
N ASN A 56 8.90 1.65 3.10
CA ASN A 56 7.54 1.15 3.36
C ASN A 56 6.49 1.63 2.33
N VAL A 57 6.81 2.59 1.46
CA VAL A 57 5.87 3.10 0.44
C VAL A 57 5.27 2.01 -0.46
N PRO A 58 6.05 1.03 -0.97
CA PRO A 58 5.51 -0.07 -1.78
C PRO A 58 4.41 -0.87 -1.09
N THR A 59 4.43 -0.93 0.24
CA THR A 59 3.41 -1.62 1.05
C THR A 59 2.30 -0.67 1.47
N LEU A 60 2.64 0.57 1.87
CA LEU A 60 1.69 1.54 2.42
C LEU A 60 0.76 2.16 1.35
N PHE A 61 1.27 2.37 0.14
CA PHE A 61 0.63 3.14 -0.93
C PHE A 61 0.48 2.33 -2.22
N VAL A 62 0.13 1.05 -2.09
CA VAL A 62 -0.32 0.24 -3.22
C VAL A 62 -1.61 0.83 -3.76
N TYR A 63 -1.67 1.11 -5.06
CA TYR A 63 -2.90 1.55 -5.70
C TYR A 63 -3.02 1.02 -7.12
N TRP A 64 -4.18 0.46 -7.42
CA TRP A 64 -4.54 0.09 -8.78
C TRP A 64 -6.05 0.15 -8.99
N THR A 65 -6.44 0.26 -10.25
CA THR A 65 -7.83 0.29 -10.70
C THR A 65 -8.01 -0.61 -11.90
N ALA A 66 -9.20 -1.20 -12.02
CA ALA A 66 -9.59 -1.94 -13.21
C ALA A 66 -10.90 -1.38 -13.74
N ASP A 67 -10.97 -1.17 -15.05
CA ASP A 67 -12.22 -0.84 -15.74
C ASP A 67 -12.65 -1.96 -16.69
N SER A 68 -13.50 -1.69 -17.69
CA SER A 68 -13.91 -2.68 -18.69
C SER A 68 -12.72 -3.25 -19.46
N ASP A 69 -11.80 -2.39 -19.90
CA ASP A 69 -10.79 -2.74 -20.90
C ASP A 69 -9.35 -2.66 -20.41
N GLU A 70 -9.11 -1.89 -19.34
CA GLU A 70 -7.76 -1.61 -18.84
C GLU A 70 -7.63 -1.80 -17.34
N ILE A 71 -6.39 -2.07 -16.92
CA ILE A 71 -5.93 -2.09 -15.54
C ILE A 71 -4.84 -1.03 -15.42
N ARG A 72 -4.95 -0.17 -14.42
CA ARG A 72 -3.98 0.89 -14.14
C ARG A 72 -3.41 0.72 -12.76
N TYR A 73 -2.10 0.71 -12.61
CA TYR A 73 -1.43 0.58 -11.32
C TYR A 73 -0.33 1.63 -11.15
N CYS A 74 -0.06 2.00 -9.90
CA CYS A 74 1.01 2.93 -9.57
C CYS A 74 2.36 2.18 -9.51
N ASP A 75 3.31 2.55 -10.37
CA ASP A 75 4.66 1.96 -10.34
C ASP A 75 5.50 2.66 -9.26
N ILE A 76 5.59 2.02 -8.11
CA ILE A 76 6.39 2.47 -6.94
C ILE A 76 7.51 1.48 -6.57
N LYS A 77 7.73 0.46 -7.41
CA LYS A 77 8.80 -0.52 -7.22
C LYS A 77 10.15 0.11 -7.50
N SER A 78 10.26 0.91 -8.57
CA SER A 78 11.46 1.68 -8.90
C SER A 78 11.72 2.80 -7.89
N TRP A 79 12.97 2.94 -7.43
CA TRP A 79 13.39 3.95 -6.47
C TRP A 79 13.06 5.39 -6.94
N LYS A 80 13.20 5.67 -8.24
CA LYS A 80 12.90 6.99 -8.83
C LYS A 80 11.43 7.32 -8.74
N ASN A 81 10.57 6.39 -9.18
CA ASN A 81 9.13 6.60 -9.17
C ASN A 81 8.60 6.66 -7.73
N ARG A 82 9.22 5.90 -6.82
CA ARG A 82 8.91 5.94 -5.40
C ARG A 82 9.20 7.31 -4.79
N LEU A 83 10.42 7.82 -4.99
CA LEU A 83 10.82 9.14 -4.49
C LEU A 83 9.94 10.24 -5.11
N LEU A 84 9.72 10.18 -6.42
CA LEU A 84 8.85 11.11 -7.14
C LEU A 84 7.44 11.08 -6.57
N GLY A 85 6.87 9.90 -6.31
CA GLY A 85 5.55 9.78 -5.72
C GLY A 85 5.46 10.32 -4.29
N MET A 86 6.54 10.24 -3.50
CA MET A 86 6.57 10.79 -2.14
C MET A 86 6.65 12.32 -2.12
N VAL A 87 7.39 12.92 -3.04
CA VAL A 87 7.60 14.37 -3.13
C VAL A 87 6.50 15.06 -3.95
N ALA A 88 6.07 14.42 -5.03
CA ALA A 88 5.07 14.91 -5.98
C ALA A 88 4.06 13.79 -6.36
N PRO A 89 3.10 13.46 -5.47
CA PRO A 89 2.12 12.39 -5.68
C PRO A 89 1.33 12.48 -6.98
N PHE A 90 1.05 13.68 -7.48
CA PHE A 90 0.33 13.88 -8.75
C PHE A 90 1.15 13.46 -9.98
N ALA A 91 2.47 13.47 -9.86
CA ALA A 91 3.39 13.02 -10.90
C ALA A 91 3.76 11.53 -10.73
N ALA A 92 3.11 10.80 -9.82
CA ALA A 92 3.36 9.38 -9.64
C ALA A 92 3.04 8.61 -10.93
N LYS A 93 3.97 7.75 -11.34
CA LYS A 93 3.89 7.02 -12.59
C LYS A 93 2.77 5.97 -12.52
N MET A 94 1.72 6.19 -13.31
CA MET A 94 0.66 5.21 -13.52
C MET A 94 0.98 4.41 -14.79
N VAL A 95 1.02 3.09 -14.67
CA VAL A 95 1.20 2.16 -15.79
C VAL A 95 -0.15 1.55 -16.14
N THR A 96 -0.47 1.49 -17.43
CA THR A 96 -1.71 0.94 -17.97
C THR A 96 -1.43 -0.38 -18.68
N ILE A 97 -2.25 -1.39 -18.39
CA ILE A 97 -2.25 -2.71 -19.02
C ILE A 97 -3.62 -2.91 -19.65
N LYS A 98 -3.68 -3.26 -20.94
CA LYS A 98 -4.94 -3.66 -21.56
C LYS A 98 -5.26 -5.10 -21.16
N LYS A 99 -6.53 -5.38 -20.86
CA LYS A 99 -6.95 -6.74 -20.52
C LYS A 99 -6.75 -7.72 -21.67
N SER A 100 -6.82 -7.24 -22.91
CA SER A 100 -6.50 -8.02 -24.11
C SER A 100 -5.09 -8.63 -24.08
N ASP A 101 -4.17 -8.04 -23.31
CA ASP A 101 -2.76 -8.42 -23.29
C ASP A 101 -2.45 -9.39 -22.14
N ILE A 102 -3.44 -9.65 -21.28
CA ILE A 102 -3.33 -10.59 -20.17
C ILE A 102 -3.48 -12.02 -20.70
N LYS A 103 -2.52 -12.86 -20.34
CA LYS A 103 -2.51 -14.30 -20.65
C LYS A 103 -3.21 -15.12 -19.56
N SER A 104 -2.97 -14.80 -18.30
CA SER A 104 -3.56 -15.47 -17.14
C SER A 104 -3.49 -14.61 -15.90
N ALA A 105 -4.38 -14.87 -14.94
CA ALA A 105 -4.35 -14.27 -13.61
C ALA A 105 -4.22 -15.37 -12.55
N THR A 106 -3.33 -15.17 -11.57
CA THR A 106 -3.13 -16.09 -10.45
C THR A 106 -3.22 -15.33 -9.14
N VAL A 107 -3.98 -15.86 -8.19
CA VAL A 107 -3.97 -15.36 -6.81
C VAL A 107 -2.85 -16.06 -6.05
N VAL A 108 -2.01 -15.27 -5.38
CA VAL A 108 -0.95 -15.73 -4.49
C VAL A 108 -1.24 -15.15 -3.11
N GLY A 109 -1.37 -16.00 -2.09
CA GLY A 109 -1.75 -15.58 -0.73
C GLY A 109 -2.78 -16.53 -0.13
N ASP A 110 -3.08 -16.32 1.15
CA ASP A 110 -4.10 -17.08 1.88
C ASP A 110 -5.34 -16.20 2.12
N LEU A 111 -6.23 -16.19 1.14
CA LEU A 111 -7.52 -15.50 1.21
C LEU A 111 -8.57 -16.26 2.05
N SER A 112 -8.19 -17.41 2.62
CA SER A 112 -9.06 -18.23 3.48
C SER A 112 -8.92 -17.88 4.95
N GLY A 113 -7.72 -17.47 5.38
CA GLY A 113 -7.44 -17.06 6.75
C GLY A 113 -8.16 -15.78 7.16
N ASN A 114 -8.82 -15.81 8.31
CA ASN A 114 -9.37 -14.62 8.97
C ASN A 114 -8.37 -14.12 10.00
N PHE A 115 -7.38 -13.34 9.55
CA PHE A 115 -6.40 -12.77 10.46
C PHE A 115 -6.89 -11.45 11.02
N ALA A 116 -7.39 -11.48 12.25
CA ALA A 116 -7.57 -10.29 13.04
C ALA A 116 -6.23 -9.92 13.67
N MET A 117 -5.63 -8.80 13.25
CA MET A 117 -4.48 -8.26 13.99
C MET A 117 -4.92 -7.97 15.42
N PRO A 118 -4.20 -8.46 16.46
CA PRO A 118 -4.51 -8.10 17.82
C PRO A 118 -4.44 -6.57 17.96
N MET A 119 -5.34 -6.00 18.77
CA MET A 119 -5.35 -4.56 19.01
C MET A 119 -3.93 -4.11 19.41
N ALA A 120 -3.47 -3.01 18.82
CA ALA A 120 -2.16 -2.43 19.13
C ALA A 120 -2.04 -1.96 20.59
N ILE A 121 -3.13 -2.03 21.37
CA ILE A 121 -3.16 -1.80 22.82
C ILE A 121 -3.14 -3.17 23.51
N PRO A 122 -2.21 -3.43 24.45
CA PRO A 122 -1.38 -2.46 25.18
C PRO A 122 0.05 -2.29 24.63
N PHE A 123 0.31 -2.58 23.35
CA PHE A 123 1.65 -2.46 22.77
C PHE A 123 2.09 -1.00 22.59
N SER A 124 3.41 -0.78 22.59
CA SER A 124 4.02 0.56 22.61
C SER A 124 3.63 1.42 21.39
N PRO A 125 3.76 2.76 21.47
CA PRO A 125 3.48 3.67 20.34
C PRO A 125 4.19 3.27 19.04
N GLY A 126 5.38 2.65 19.12
CA GLY A 126 6.10 2.14 17.97
C GLY A 126 5.39 0.99 17.26
N VAL A 127 4.77 0.07 18.02
CA VAL A 127 3.96 -1.03 17.47
C VAL A 127 2.70 -0.49 16.81
N ALA A 128 2.07 0.55 17.37
CA ALA A 128 0.91 1.19 16.76
C ALA A 128 1.23 1.86 15.41
N VAL A 129 2.44 2.43 15.24
CA VAL A 129 2.87 3.05 13.97
C VAL A 129 3.23 1.99 12.92
N LEU A 130 3.71 0.82 13.34
CA LEU A 130 4.12 -0.27 12.45
C LEU A 130 3.00 -1.28 12.15
N SER A 131 1.94 -1.34 12.97
CA SER A 131 0.88 -2.35 12.84
C SER A 131 0.26 -2.43 11.45
N PRO A 132 0.00 -1.33 10.71
CA PRO A 132 -0.54 -1.44 9.36
C PRO A 132 0.41 -2.15 8.40
N VAL A 133 1.70 -1.82 8.46
CA VAL A 133 2.73 -2.43 7.61
C VAL A 133 2.89 -3.90 7.95
N LEU A 134 2.99 -4.22 9.25
CA LEU A 134 3.13 -5.58 9.72
C LEU A 134 1.94 -6.46 9.30
N SER A 135 0.71 -5.95 9.38
CA SER A 135 -0.48 -6.68 8.92
C SER A 135 -0.42 -7.01 7.43
N MET A 136 0.10 -6.09 6.60
CA MET A 136 0.21 -6.29 5.15
C MET A 136 1.37 -7.22 4.78
N ILE A 137 2.48 -7.20 5.54
CA ILE A 137 3.62 -8.11 5.31
C ILE A 137 3.25 -9.56 5.65
N HIS A 138 2.44 -9.79 6.68
CA HIS A 138 2.04 -11.13 7.09
C HIS A 138 1.05 -11.80 6.12
N HIS A 139 0.34 -11.02 5.30
CA HIS A 139 -0.60 -11.49 4.28
C HIS A 139 -0.30 -10.82 2.94
N PRO A 140 0.76 -11.24 2.22
CA PRO A 140 1.04 -10.72 0.89
C PRO A 140 0.04 -11.32 -0.10
N ASP A 141 -1.19 -10.82 -0.05
CA ASP A 141 -2.26 -11.22 -0.94
C ASP A 141 -2.12 -10.44 -2.25
N LEU A 142 -1.71 -11.16 -3.30
CA LEU A 142 -1.35 -10.62 -4.59
C LEU A 142 -2.19 -11.27 -5.69
N VAL A 143 -2.60 -10.45 -6.66
CA VAL A 143 -3.07 -10.93 -7.96
C VAL A 143 -1.93 -10.75 -8.94
N VAL A 144 -1.31 -11.86 -9.34
CA VAL A 144 -0.23 -11.90 -10.32
C VAL A 144 -0.83 -12.06 -11.71
N LEU A 145 -0.66 -11.05 -12.55
CA LEU A 145 -1.01 -11.10 -13.96
C LEU A 145 0.20 -11.55 -14.77
N THR A 146 0.03 -12.57 -15.58
CA THR A 146 0.99 -12.93 -16.62
C THR A 146 0.55 -12.29 -17.93
N ILE A 147 1.42 -11.49 -18.51
CA ILE A 147 1.17 -10.80 -19.79
C ILE A 147 1.60 -11.73 -20.94
N LYS A 148 1.01 -11.55 -22.13
CA LYS A 148 1.32 -12.36 -23.32
C LYS A 148 2.79 -12.32 -23.73
N ASP A 149 3.51 -11.25 -23.41
CA ASP A 149 4.95 -11.11 -23.65
C ASP A 149 5.82 -11.88 -22.63
N GLY A 150 5.21 -12.53 -21.63
CA GLY A 150 5.88 -13.29 -20.58
C GLY A 150 6.24 -12.46 -19.34
N SER A 151 6.05 -11.15 -19.35
CA SER A 151 6.23 -10.31 -18.16
C SER A 151 5.15 -10.57 -17.11
N THR A 152 5.45 -10.29 -15.85
CA THR A 152 4.50 -10.41 -14.74
C THR A 152 4.25 -9.07 -14.07
N VAL A 153 3.01 -8.88 -13.64
CA VAL A 153 2.58 -7.69 -12.88
C VAL A 153 1.88 -8.13 -11.62
N ASP A 154 2.41 -7.71 -10.48
CA ASP A 154 1.83 -8.00 -9.18
C ASP A 154 0.89 -6.86 -8.77
N LEU A 155 -0.37 -7.19 -8.57
CA LEU A 155 -1.40 -6.29 -8.08
C LEU A 155 -1.71 -6.66 -6.63
N ASP A 156 -1.23 -5.85 -5.70
CA ASP A 156 -1.37 -6.12 -4.27
C ASP A 156 -2.78 -5.72 -3.78
N VAL A 157 -3.40 -6.61 -3.02
CA VAL A 157 -4.71 -6.44 -2.37
C VAL A 157 -4.65 -6.59 -0.85
N SER A 158 -3.47 -6.89 -0.30
CA SER A 158 -3.17 -7.10 1.12
C SER A 158 -3.73 -5.98 1.99
N ARG A 159 -3.60 -4.73 1.53
CA ARG A 159 -4.14 -3.56 2.23
C ARG A 159 -5.65 -3.67 2.38
N ASP A 160 -6.37 -3.78 1.27
CA ASP A 160 -7.84 -3.78 1.30
C ASP A 160 -8.35 -5.00 2.05
N TYR A 161 -7.69 -6.15 1.91
CA TYR A 161 -8.00 -7.37 2.63
C TYR A 161 -7.86 -7.18 4.15
N ALA A 162 -6.76 -6.57 4.62
CA ALA A 162 -6.51 -6.30 6.03
C ALA A 162 -7.54 -5.35 6.68
N TYR A 163 -8.07 -4.38 5.92
CA TYR A 163 -9.07 -3.42 6.45
C TYR A 163 -10.53 -3.86 6.23
N SER A 164 -10.82 -4.59 5.16
CA SER A 164 -12.18 -4.96 4.75
C SER A 164 -12.17 -6.20 3.86
N ARG A 165 -11.99 -7.37 4.48
CA ARG A 165 -11.93 -8.68 3.81
C ARG A 165 -13.10 -8.93 2.86
N ASP A 166 -14.34 -8.91 3.36
CA ASP A 166 -15.51 -9.31 2.57
C ASP A 166 -15.69 -8.41 1.32
N ASN A 167 -15.55 -7.09 1.49
CA ASN A 167 -15.58 -6.13 0.39
C ASN A 167 -14.44 -6.36 -0.61
N THR A 168 -13.25 -6.73 -0.14
CA THR A 168 -12.11 -7.04 -1.01
C THR A 168 -12.38 -8.28 -1.84
N LEU A 169 -12.93 -9.33 -1.23
CA LEU A 169 -13.33 -10.55 -1.93
C LEU A 169 -14.44 -10.28 -2.97
N ASP A 170 -15.44 -9.46 -2.63
CA ASP A 170 -16.49 -9.06 -3.58
C ASP A 170 -15.94 -8.27 -4.77
N LYS A 171 -15.01 -7.34 -4.52
CA LYS A 171 -14.31 -6.61 -5.59
C LYS A 171 -13.45 -7.53 -6.44
N LEU A 172 -12.77 -8.50 -5.84
CA LEU A 172 -11.96 -9.50 -6.56
C LEU A 172 -12.84 -10.37 -7.45
N ASP A 173 -13.98 -10.85 -6.96
CA ASP A 173 -14.95 -11.59 -7.76
C ASP A 173 -15.45 -10.77 -8.95
N ALA A 174 -15.78 -9.49 -8.73
CA ALA A 174 -16.17 -8.58 -9.80
C ALA A 174 -15.02 -8.37 -10.81
N PHE A 175 -13.79 -8.25 -10.34
CA PHE A 175 -12.60 -8.12 -11.18
C PHE A 175 -12.40 -9.36 -12.06
N PHE A 176 -12.45 -10.56 -11.47
CA PHE A 176 -12.26 -11.82 -12.19
C PHE A 176 -13.38 -12.09 -13.19
N LYS A 177 -14.64 -11.82 -12.85
CA LYS A 177 -15.75 -11.85 -13.82
C LYS A 177 -15.49 -10.92 -15.01
N GLY A 178 -14.92 -9.74 -14.73
CA GLY A 178 -14.54 -8.76 -15.74
C GLY A 178 -13.32 -9.13 -16.59
N LEU A 179 -12.63 -10.26 -16.34
CA LEU A 179 -11.58 -10.81 -17.19
C LEU A 179 -12.12 -11.79 -18.26
N GLY A 180 -13.40 -12.17 -18.19
CA GLY A 180 -14.04 -13.01 -19.21
C GLY A 180 -13.43 -14.40 -19.30
N SER A 181 -12.92 -14.77 -20.47
CA SER A 181 -12.35 -16.09 -20.78
C SER A 181 -10.88 -16.26 -20.39
N ILE A 182 -10.25 -15.24 -19.81
CA ILE A 182 -8.85 -15.33 -19.36
C ILE A 182 -8.75 -16.39 -18.26
N PRO A 183 -7.83 -17.36 -18.35
CA PRO A 183 -7.63 -18.37 -17.31
C PRO A 183 -7.30 -17.73 -15.95
N ILE A 184 -8.03 -18.15 -14.91
CA ILE A 184 -7.87 -17.66 -13.55
C ILE A 184 -7.57 -18.83 -12.62
N LYS A 185 -6.42 -18.77 -11.94
CA LYS A 185 -6.05 -19.72 -10.90
C LYS A 185 -6.25 -19.05 -9.54
N THR A 186 -7.33 -19.43 -8.84
CA THR A 186 -7.71 -18.84 -7.56
C THR A 186 -7.94 -19.89 -6.49
N ASP A 187 -7.49 -19.63 -5.28
CA ASP A 187 -7.89 -20.36 -4.07
C ASP A 187 -8.82 -19.50 -3.19
N ILE A 188 -9.84 -18.91 -3.82
CA ILE A 188 -10.81 -18.05 -3.12
C ILE A 188 -11.86 -18.93 -2.44
N PRO A 189 -12.13 -18.74 -1.14
CA PRO A 189 -13.15 -19.51 -0.42
C PRO A 189 -14.53 -19.34 -1.05
N LYS A 190 -15.20 -20.46 -1.36
CA LYS A 190 -16.57 -20.46 -1.93
C LYS A 190 -17.66 -20.28 -0.89
N ASP A 191 -17.42 -20.67 0.36
CA ASP A 191 -18.34 -20.48 1.49
C ASP A 191 -17.95 -19.21 2.26
N ARG A 192 -18.61 -18.09 1.91
CA ARG A 192 -18.40 -16.81 2.55
C ARG A 192 -19.55 -16.56 3.52
N LYS A 193 -19.37 -16.94 4.79
CA LYS A 193 -20.21 -16.39 5.85
C LYS A 193 -19.91 -14.90 5.92
N HIS A 194 -20.90 -14.06 5.62
CA HIS A 194 -20.87 -12.63 5.91
C HIS A 194 -20.77 -12.45 7.43
N THR A 195 -19.58 -12.63 7.98
CA THR A 195 -19.27 -12.17 9.32
C THR A 195 -19.14 -10.67 9.21
N SER A 196 -20.28 -9.98 9.29
CA SER A 196 -20.36 -8.58 9.66
C SER A 196 -19.51 -8.41 10.92
N THR A 197 -18.27 -7.99 10.74
CA THR A 197 -17.47 -7.42 11.81
C THR A 197 -18.20 -6.14 12.18
N LYS A 198 -19.08 -6.25 13.18
CA LYS A 198 -19.57 -5.10 13.93
C LYS A 198 -18.33 -4.40 14.46
N THR A 199 -18.00 -3.28 13.83
CA THR A 199 -17.15 -2.26 14.42
C THR A 199 -17.79 -1.86 15.75
N VAL A 200 -17.09 -2.16 16.85
CA VAL A 200 -17.28 -1.52 18.15
C VAL A 200 -16.28 -0.38 18.22
#